data_AF-A0A0G1C0J8-F1
#
_entry.id   AF-A0A0G1C0J8-F1
#
_cell.length_a   1.000
_cell.length_b   1.000
_cell.length_c   1.000
_cell.angle_alpha   90.00
_cell.angle_beta   90.00
_cell.angle_gamma   90.00
#
_symmetry.space_group_name_H-M   'P 1'
#
loop_
_entity.id
_entity.type
_entity.pdbx_description
1 polymer ?
#
loop_
_entity_poly.entity_id
_entity_poly.type
_entity_poly.pdbx_seq_one_letter_code
_entity_poly.pdbx_strand_id
1 'polypeptide(L)'
;MEISYLGNSEYLLRHKKSVKVFIRPTGTTIESDSEPITISGPGEYEVKGVLIAGFKGDDKNTIYTYDLDGIRVVWLGGVKLKLTEKQLDLLDGVDVLLVSAQGADLVKQIGPSLAVSSEPIKGLEGTPRREKKLTVNKLSLPEETELVIL
;
A
#
# COMPACT_ATOMS: atom_id res chain seq x y z
N MET A 1 1.69 -13.20 0.73
CA MET A 1 0.95 -12.20 1.53
C MET A 1 -0.47 -12.10 0.98
N GLU A 2 -1.41 -11.62 1.76
CA GLU A 2 -2.79 -11.45 1.34
C GLU A 2 -3.31 -10.06 1.72
N ILE A 3 -4.08 -9.43 0.83
CA ILE A 3 -4.62 -8.08 0.95
C ILE A 3 -6.14 -8.14 0.89
N SER A 4 -6.81 -7.45 1.80
CA SER A 4 -8.27 -7.30 1.81
C SER A 4 -8.65 -5.84 2.05
N TYR A 5 -9.66 -5.35 1.33
CA TYR A 5 -10.27 -4.06 1.61
C TYR A 5 -11.33 -4.22 2.70
N LEU A 6 -11.30 -3.35 3.71
CA LEU A 6 -12.23 -3.38 4.85
C LEU A 6 -13.33 -2.31 4.77
N GLY A 7 -13.31 -1.45 3.75
CA GLY A 7 -14.14 -0.25 3.67
C GLY A 7 -13.44 0.99 4.21
N ASN A 8 -14.00 2.18 3.96
CA ASN A 8 -13.53 3.46 4.50
C ASN A 8 -12.03 3.76 4.27
N SER A 9 -11.48 3.37 3.11
CA SER A 9 -10.03 3.49 2.81
C SER A 9 -9.12 2.69 3.76
N GLU A 10 -9.65 1.64 4.38
CA GLU A 10 -8.89 0.72 5.24
C GLU A 10 -8.55 -0.58 4.51
N TYR A 11 -7.31 -1.03 4.67
CA TYR A 11 -6.83 -2.31 4.14
C TYR A 11 -6.23 -3.17 5.25
N LEU A 12 -6.33 -4.48 5.06
CA LEU A 12 -5.71 -5.48 5.90
C LEU A 12 -4.70 -6.28 5.08
N LEU A 13 -3.43 -6.21 5.47
CA LEU A 13 -2.41 -7.14 5.02
C LEU A 13 -2.32 -8.29 6.01
N ARG A 14 -2.49 -9.52 5.54
CA ARG A 14 -2.21 -10.74 6.30
C ARG A 14 -0.90 -11.32 5.82
N HIS A 15 0.03 -11.46 6.76
CA HIS A 15 1.37 -11.93 6.52
C HIS A 15 1.74 -13.04 7.50
N LYS A 16 2.27 -14.15 6.98
CA LYS A 16 2.49 -15.40 7.73
C LYS A 16 1.21 -15.80 8.49
N LYS A 17 1.28 -16.74 9.45
CA LYS A 17 0.08 -17.23 10.16
C LYS A 17 -0.46 -16.25 11.21
N SER A 18 0.32 -15.27 11.66
CA SER A 18 0.00 -14.47 12.84
C SER A 18 0.02 -12.95 12.64
N VAL A 19 0.69 -12.40 11.61
CA VAL A 19 0.86 -10.95 11.49
C VAL A 19 -0.25 -10.34 10.64
N LYS A 20 -0.92 -9.33 11.21
CA LYS A 20 -1.94 -8.52 10.54
C LYS A 20 -1.50 -7.06 10.58
N VAL A 21 -1.48 -6.41 9.42
CA VAL A 21 -1.21 -4.98 9.29
C VAL A 21 -2.49 -4.29 8.83
N PHE A 22 -3.07 -3.50 9.71
CA PHE A 22 -4.21 -2.65 9.41
C PHE A 22 -3.70 -1.29 8.95
N ILE A 23 -4.01 -0.93 7.73
CA ILE A 23 -3.63 0.33 7.09
C ILE A 23 -4.87 1.22 7.05
N ARG A 24 -4.80 2.42 7.64
CA ARG A 24 -5.94 3.35 7.78
C ARG A 24 -5.51 4.79 7.58
N PRO A 25 -6.43 5.70 7.20
CA PRO A 25 -6.19 7.16 7.11
C PRO A 25 -5.38 7.78 8.27
N THR A 26 -5.53 7.26 9.48
CA THR A 26 -4.90 7.79 10.70
C THR A 26 -3.57 7.15 11.08
N GLY A 27 -3.12 6.12 10.34
CA GLY A 27 -1.90 5.38 10.64
C GLY A 27 -2.05 3.89 10.40
N THR A 28 -1.13 3.13 11.00
CA THR A 28 -1.08 1.67 10.85
C THR A 28 -1.06 0.99 12.20
N THR A 29 -1.79 -0.13 12.32
CA THR A 29 -1.79 -0.98 13.50
C THR A 29 -1.32 -2.37 13.12
N ILE A 30 -0.36 -2.92 13.86
CA ILE A 30 0.18 -4.26 13.66
C ILE A 30 -0.31 -5.12 14.81
N GLU A 31 -1.07 -6.16 14.49
CA GLU A 31 -1.51 -7.19 15.43
C GLU A 31 -0.73 -8.48 15.20
N SER A 32 -0.41 -9.16 16.30
CA SER A 32 0.23 -10.47 16.28
C SER A 32 -0.24 -11.30 17.49
N ASP A 33 0.62 -12.15 18.02
CA ASP A 33 0.44 -12.90 19.26
C ASP A 33 0.62 -12.05 20.54
N SER A 34 1.20 -10.85 20.40
CA SER A 34 1.38 -9.87 21.48
C SER A 34 0.44 -8.67 21.35
N GLU A 35 0.55 -7.73 22.29
CA GLU A 35 -0.18 -6.47 22.25
C GLU A 35 -0.03 -5.75 20.90
N PRO A 36 -1.13 -5.18 20.36
CA PRO A 36 -1.09 -4.43 19.11
C PRO A 36 -0.22 -3.17 19.22
N ILE A 37 0.55 -2.89 18.17
CA ILE A 37 1.38 -1.68 18.07
C ILE A 37 0.78 -0.75 17.03
N THR A 38 0.57 0.52 17.38
CA THR A 38 0.05 1.55 16.48
C THR A 38 1.12 2.60 16.17
N ILE A 39 1.25 2.91 14.88
CA ILE A 39 2.15 3.92 14.34
C ILE A 39 1.31 4.97 13.63
N SER A 40 1.44 6.23 14.03
CA SER A 40 0.64 7.36 13.52
C SER A 40 1.48 8.56 13.09
N GLY A 41 2.80 8.39 12.95
CA GLY A 41 3.71 9.45 12.52
C GLY A 41 4.83 8.96 11.60
N PRO A 42 5.59 9.90 11.02
CA PRO A 42 6.76 9.59 10.23
C PRO A 42 7.89 9.00 11.10
N GLY A 43 8.70 8.15 10.50
CA GLY A 43 9.79 7.44 11.14
C GLY A 43 10.05 6.09 10.49
N GLU A 44 11.12 5.43 10.90
CA GLU A 44 11.42 4.06 10.53
C GLU A 44 11.09 3.15 11.71
N TYR A 45 10.38 2.05 11.43
CA TYR A 45 9.92 1.11 12.43
C TYR A 45 10.13 -0.32 11.92
N GLU A 46 10.44 -1.24 12.83
CA GLU A 46 10.41 -2.67 12.56
C GLU A 46 9.52 -3.34 13.60
N VAL A 47 8.43 -3.94 13.15
CA VAL A 47 7.46 -4.59 14.02
C VAL A 47 7.15 -5.98 13.50
N LYS A 48 7.54 -7.00 14.27
CA LYS A 48 7.24 -8.42 13.96
C LYS A 48 7.71 -8.84 12.56
N GLY A 49 8.88 -8.33 12.14
CA GLY A 49 9.47 -8.61 10.83
C GLY A 49 8.83 -7.85 9.67
N VAL A 50 7.99 -6.85 9.95
CA VAL A 50 7.51 -5.88 8.96
C VAL A 50 8.35 -4.62 9.11
N LEU A 51 9.05 -4.23 8.04
CA LEU A 51 9.75 -2.94 7.98
C LEU A 51 8.77 -1.88 7.51
N ILE A 52 8.68 -0.78 8.25
CA ILE A 52 7.74 0.30 7.99
C ILE A 52 8.52 1.60 7.93
N ALA A 53 8.43 2.31 6.81
CA ALA A 53 8.95 3.66 6.69
C ALA A 53 7.79 4.63 6.47
N GLY A 54 7.62 5.54 7.41
CA GLY A 54 6.67 6.64 7.35
C GLY A 54 7.40 7.93 6.99
N PHE A 55 6.96 8.62 5.93
CA PHE A 55 7.49 9.94 5.59
C PHE A 55 6.37 10.94 5.37
N LYS A 56 6.71 12.22 5.60
CA LYS A 56 5.75 13.32 5.53
C LYS A 56 5.32 13.53 4.07
N GLY A 57 4.01 13.50 3.82
CA GLY A 57 3.40 13.98 2.59
C GLY A 57 3.12 15.49 2.64
N ASP A 58 2.27 15.98 1.73
CA ASP A 58 2.02 17.42 1.59
C ASP A 58 1.05 17.99 2.65
N ASP A 59 0.00 17.24 3.03
CA ASP A 59 -1.14 17.73 3.83
C ASP A 59 -1.32 16.99 5.16
N LYS A 60 -0.38 17.13 6.11
CA LYS A 60 -0.39 16.42 7.42
C LYS A 60 -0.47 14.88 7.36
N ASN A 61 -0.60 14.31 6.17
CA ASN A 61 -0.67 12.87 5.95
C ASN A 61 0.75 12.28 5.96
N THR A 62 0.85 11.05 6.47
CA THR A 62 2.08 10.26 6.41
C THR A 62 1.89 9.20 5.34
N ILE A 63 2.83 9.13 4.40
CA ILE A 63 2.92 8.02 3.45
C ILE A 63 3.66 6.90 4.17
N TYR A 64 3.11 5.69 4.13
CA TYR A 64 3.75 4.52 4.71
C TYR A 64 4.12 3.52 3.62
N THR A 65 5.36 3.05 3.67
CA THR A 65 5.81 1.85 2.97
C THR A 65 5.90 0.70 3.95
N TYR A 66 5.56 -0.50 3.50
CA TYR A 66 5.65 -1.73 4.27
C TYR A 66 6.43 -2.75 3.46
N ASP A 67 7.53 -3.26 4.01
CA ASP A 67 8.24 -4.41 3.45
C ASP A 67 7.84 -5.66 4.23
N LEU A 68 7.27 -6.64 3.53
CA LEU A 68 6.88 -7.94 4.07
C LEU A 68 7.50 -9.06 3.23
N ASP A 69 8.64 -9.56 3.68
CA ASP A 69 9.45 -10.58 2.98
C ASP A 69 9.81 -10.16 1.54
N GLY A 70 10.25 -8.91 1.34
CA GLY A 70 10.68 -8.38 0.04
C GLY A 70 9.53 -7.98 -0.89
N ILE A 71 8.29 -8.03 -0.40
CA ILE A 71 7.13 -7.44 -1.08
C ILE A 71 6.90 -6.04 -0.49
N ARG A 72 7.13 -5.01 -1.30
CA ARG A 72 6.99 -3.60 -0.92
C ARG A 72 5.58 -3.11 -1.23
N VAL A 73 4.81 -2.84 -0.17
CA VAL A 73 3.46 -2.28 -0.23
C VAL A 73 3.50 -0.81 0.15
N VAL A 74 2.80 0.04 -0.57
CA VAL A 74 2.70 1.46 -0.25
C VAL A 74 1.25 1.88 -0.12
N TRP A 75 0.98 2.69 0.89
CA TRP A 75 -0.28 3.41 1.01
C TRP A 75 -0.02 4.90 1.06
N LEU A 76 -0.59 5.61 0.09
CA LEU A 76 -0.35 7.04 -0.12
C LEU A 76 -1.21 7.95 0.77
N GLY A 77 -1.92 7.45 1.77
CA GLY A 77 -2.51 8.34 2.80
C GLY A 77 -3.53 9.36 2.28
N GLY A 78 -4.11 9.18 1.09
CA GLY A 78 -4.96 10.19 0.45
C GLY A 78 -4.20 11.40 -0.10
N VAL A 79 -2.89 11.29 -0.38
CA VAL A 79 -2.09 12.29 -1.10
C VAL A 79 -2.78 12.62 -2.42
N LYS A 80 -3.08 13.90 -2.61
CA LYS A 80 -3.92 14.38 -3.72
C LYS A 80 -3.12 14.88 -4.92
N LEU A 81 -1.91 15.37 -4.70
CA LEU A 81 -1.17 16.11 -5.73
C LEU A 81 0.33 15.78 -5.65
N LYS A 82 0.88 15.47 -6.84
CA LYS A 82 2.29 15.29 -7.24
C LYS A 82 3.32 15.03 -6.14
N LEU A 83 3.89 13.82 -6.17
CA LEU A 83 5.06 13.48 -5.39
C LEU A 83 6.28 14.29 -5.87
N THR A 84 7.09 14.76 -4.92
CA THR A 84 8.42 15.32 -5.19
C THR A 84 9.37 14.22 -5.69
N GLU A 85 10.44 14.59 -6.40
CA GLU A 85 11.48 13.63 -6.85
C GLU A 85 12.01 12.79 -5.68
N LYS A 86 12.32 13.43 -4.55
CA LYS A 86 12.77 12.73 -3.35
C LYS A 86 11.74 11.72 -2.81
N GLN A 87 10.45 12.01 -2.90
CA GLN A 87 9.41 11.07 -2.51
C GLN A 87 9.28 9.93 -3.53
N LEU A 88 9.45 10.20 -4.82
CA LEU A 88 9.48 9.17 -5.86
C LEU A 88 10.66 8.21 -5.66
N ASP A 89 11.84 8.72 -5.34
CA ASP A 89 13.02 7.89 -5.03
C ASP A 89 12.75 6.94 -3.84
N LEU A 90 12.05 7.40 -2.81
CA LEU A 90 11.67 6.57 -1.66
C LEU A 90 10.65 5.48 -2.05
N LEU A 91 9.88 5.73 -3.10
CA LEU A 91 8.83 4.87 -3.64
C LEU A 91 9.32 4.03 -4.84
N ASP A 92 10.63 3.98 -5.09
CA ASP A 92 11.18 3.10 -6.12
C ASP A 92 10.99 1.63 -5.73
N GLY A 93 10.79 0.77 -6.73
CA GLY A 93 10.61 -0.68 -6.53
C GLY A 93 9.34 -1.08 -5.76
N VAL A 94 8.26 -0.29 -5.83
CA VAL A 94 6.97 -0.64 -5.22
C VAL A 94 6.32 -1.80 -5.98
N ASP A 95 6.01 -2.87 -5.25
CA ASP A 95 5.29 -4.02 -5.82
C ASP A 95 3.78 -3.79 -5.82
N VAL A 96 3.26 -3.24 -4.72
CA VAL A 96 1.82 -3.03 -4.52
C VAL A 96 1.55 -1.60 -4.06
N LEU A 97 0.74 -0.88 -4.83
CA LEU A 97 0.29 0.46 -4.50
C LEU A 97 -1.20 0.45 -4.13
N LEU A 98 -1.50 0.78 -2.88
CA LEU A 98 -2.86 1.00 -2.39
C LEU A 98 -3.25 2.46 -2.67
N VAL A 99 -4.23 2.66 -3.56
CA VAL A 99 -4.56 3.97 -4.13
C VAL A 99 -6.07 4.19 -4.26
N SER A 100 -6.50 5.45 -4.21
CA SER A 100 -7.91 5.80 -4.45
C SER A 100 -8.25 5.82 -5.94
N ALA A 101 -9.56 5.85 -6.26
CA ALA A 101 -10.06 5.90 -7.63
C ALA A 101 -9.64 7.14 -8.44
N GLN A 102 -9.05 8.15 -7.79
CA GLN A 102 -8.55 9.37 -8.43
C GLN A 102 -7.03 9.37 -8.65
N GLY A 103 -6.32 8.30 -8.27
CA GLY A 103 -4.85 8.28 -8.26
C GLY A 103 -4.19 7.79 -9.55
N ALA A 104 -4.79 7.99 -10.73
CA ALA A 104 -4.22 7.52 -12.00
C ALA A 104 -2.81 8.07 -12.25
N ASP A 105 -2.59 9.35 -11.96
CA ASP A 105 -1.28 9.99 -12.13
C ASP A 105 -0.22 9.40 -11.19
N LEU A 106 -0.62 9.01 -9.97
CA LEU A 106 0.27 8.39 -8.99
C LEU A 106 0.67 6.99 -9.43
N VAL A 107 -0.27 6.22 -9.98
CA VAL A 107 0.03 4.90 -10.56
C VAL A 107 1.02 5.04 -11.71
N LYS A 108 0.82 6.01 -12.62
CA LYS A 108 1.73 6.26 -13.76
C LYS A 108 3.12 6.73 -13.32
N GLN A 109 3.21 7.55 -12.27
CA GLN A 109 4.48 8.07 -11.76
C GLN A 109 5.29 7.00 -11.00
N ILE A 110 4.62 6.16 -10.22
CA ILE A 110 5.27 5.14 -9.38
C ILE A 110 5.57 3.86 -10.18
N GLY A 111 4.70 3.49 -11.13
CA GLY A 111 4.86 2.25 -11.91
C GLY A 111 4.85 0.96 -11.08
N PRO A 112 3.88 0.73 -10.18
CA PRO A 112 3.85 -0.49 -9.37
C PRO A 112 3.49 -1.72 -10.21
N SER A 113 3.88 -2.92 -9.79
CA SER A 113 3.37 -4.16 -10.41
C SER A 113 1.85 -4.29 -10.24
N LEU A 114 1.33 -3.98 -9.05
CA LEU A 114 -0.10 -4.06 -8.74
C LEU A 114 -0.60 -2.72 -8.21
N ALA A 115 -1.54 -2.10 -8.92
CA ALA A 115 -2.34 -0.99 -8.40
C ALA A 115 -3.64 -1.55 -7.80
N VAL A 116 -3.89 -1.28 -6.52
CA VAL A 116 -5.04 -1.81 -5.79
C VAL A 116 -5.94 -0.67 -5.33
N SER A 117 -7.22 -0.74 -5.67
CA SER A 117 -8.22 0.26 -5.30
C SER A 117 -9.56 -0.39 -4.94
N SER A 118 -10.46 0.35 -4.29
CA SER A 118 -11.82 -0.11 -4.00
C SER A 118 -12.79 0.07 -5.18
N GLU A 119 -12.40 0.87 -6.17
CA GLU A 119 -13.23 1.25 -7.31
C GLU A 119 -12.34 1.45 -8.56
N PRO A 120 -12.91 1.40 -9.78
CA PRO A 120 -12.15 1.68 -11.00
C PRO A 120 -11.45 3.04 -10.96
N ILE A 121 -10.18 3.07 -11.36
CA ILE A 121 -9.39 4.30 -11.43
C ILE A 121 -9.60 4.95 -12.81
N LYS A 122 -10.15 6.17 -12.83
CA LYS A 122 -10.40 6.88 -14.09
C LYS A 122 -9.06 7.31 -14.71
N GLY A 123 -8.83 7.01 -15.99
CA GLY A 123 -7.63 7.43 -16.72
C GLY A 123 -6.46 6.44 -16.67
N LEU A 124 -6.66 5.25 -16.10
CA LEU A 124 -5.82 4.09 -16.35
C LEU A 124 -6.42 3.24 -17.47
N GLU A 125 -5.55 2.77 -18.35
CA GLU A 125 -5.90 1.85 -19.43
C GLU A 125 -5.92 0.40 -18.90
N GLY A 126 -6.57 -0.51 -19.65
CA GLY A 126 -6.68 -1.91 -19.28
C GLY A 126 -7.99 -2.28 -18.56
N THR A 127 -8.23 -3.59 -18.45
CA THR A 127 -9.41 -4.13 -17.76
C THR A 127 -9.04 -4.51 -16.33
N PRO A 128 -9.70 -3.96 -15.30
CA PRO A 128 -9.37 -4.28 -13.92
C PRO A 128 -9.78 -5.72 -13.56
N ARG A 129 -8.91 -6.43 -12.84
CA ARG A 129 -9.26 -7.69 -12.17
C ARG A 129 -10.07 -7.36 -10.92
N ARG A 130 -11.16 -8.09 -10.67
CA ARG A 130 -12.04 -7.88 -9.51
C ARG A 130 -11.98 -9.08 -8.59
N GLU A 131 -11.56 -8.87 -7.34
CA GLU A 131 -11.42 -9.95 -6.36
C GLU A 131 -11.97 -9.51 -5.01
N LYS A 132 -12.44 -10.44 -4.17
CA LYS A 132 -12.81 -10.09 -2.78
C LYS A 132 -11.57 -9.90 -1.89
N LYS A 133 -10.43 -10.39 -2.36
CA LYS A 133 -9.18 -10.53 -1.63
C LYS A 133 -8.09 -10.87 -2.63
N LEU A 134 -6.95 -10.22 -2.51
CA LEU A 134 -5.80 -10.39 -3.40
C LEU A 134 -4.71 -11.18 -2.69
N THR A 135 -4.24 -12.26 -3.31
CA THR A 135 -3.03 -12.99 -2.86
C THR A 135 -1.83 -12.50 -3.66
N VAL A 136 -0.77 -12.10 -2.97
CA VAL A 136 0.46 -11.55 -3.57
C VAL A 136 1.65 -12.44 -3.22
N ASN A 137 2.40 -12.83 -4.24
CA ASN A 137 3.68 -13.53 -4.17
C ASN A 137 4.68 -12.81 -5.07
N LYS A 138 5.89 -12.55 -4.56
CA LYS A 138 6.96 -11.84 -5.28
C LYS A 138 7.29 -12.48 -6.64
N LEU A 139 7.26 -13.82 -6.71
CA LEU A 139 7.60 -14.57 -7.93
C LEU A 139 6.50 -14.52 -9.01
N SER A 140 5.31 -14.02 -8.68
CA SER A 140 4.15 -13.99 -9.58
C SER A 140 3.63 -12.58 -9.78
N LEU A 141 4.46 -11.56 -9.54
CA LEU A 141 4.09 -10.19 -9.85
C LEU A 141 4.14 -9.98 -11.37
N PRO A 142 3.17 -9.25 -11.94
CA PRO A 142 3.17 -8.94 -13.37
C PRO A 142 4.33 -8.00 -13.72
N GLU A 143 4.81 -8.10 -14.96
CA GLU A 143 5.84 -7.21 -15.52
C GLU A 143 5.29 -5.81 -15.83
N GLU A 144 4.02 -5.73 -16.23
CA GLU A 144 3.29 -4.48 -16.43
C GLU A 144 2.33 -4.21 -15.26
N THR A 145 2.00 -2.94 -15.03
CA THR A 145 1.06 -2.57 -13.96
C THR A 145 -0.34 -3.13 -14.21
N GLU A 146 -0.81 -3.99 -13.32
CA GLU A 146 -2.20 -4.45 -13.33
C GLU A 146 -3.06 -3.73 -12.28
N LEU A 147 -4.30 -3.37 -12.67
CA LEU A 147 -5.29 -2.83 -11.76
C LEU A 147 -6.14 -3.95 -11.13
N VAL A 148 -6.14 -4.02 -9.80
CA VAL A 148 -6.98 -4.91 -9.00
C VAL A 148 -7.97 -4.10 -8.18
N ILE A 149 -9.25 -4.44 -8.29
CA ILE A 149 -10.33 -3.87 -7.49
C ILE A 149 -10.70 -4.87 -6.38
N LEU A 150 -10.65 -4.40 -5.13
CA LEU A 150 -11.01 -5.15 -3.91
C LEU A 150 -12.31 -4.67 -3.27
#